data_AF-A0A940VN23-F1
#
_entry.id   AF-A0A940VN23-F1
#
_cell.length_a   1.000
_cell.length_b   1.000
_cell.length_c   1.000
_cell.angle_alpha   90.00
_cell.angle_beta   90.00
_cell.angle_gamma   90.00
#
_symmetry.space_group_name_H-M   'P 1'
#
loop_
_entity.id
_entity.type
_entity.pdbx_description
1 polymer ?
#
loop_
_entity_poly.entity_id
_entity_poly.type
_entity_poly.pdbx_seq_one_letter_code
_entity_poly.pdbx_strand_id
1 'polypeptide(L)'
;MYKYKKILAVFGLLLFLLSRTVFASSIPVSSLQKLRFSQTSDHVRIVFDVSEIPDYIIDRTQDGQIIINLSVAADPAAMTTVQINNDIVNSFRLISVDELHQQLVISLKGTTVSEVFSLKDPNRLVVDLIKNTPIHNIPPVGQIDTPIAPGLIYTTIVQQLSSGPIAAYVLDADLSKFKLVPVLGNNPNIGLDKVKDMEVNDSGIAAVNGSYFAPNGEILGLLKINNDIVSIPEFKRTAVGITEDNKYIFGQVCYQGTVRLPDGSVLPISGINCERAENTVTLYNSYYGKSTKTNEYGKDYVMTNGKVRAILAQDAPINFGSVVLSAHGTAAAAMSSLKVGDSIDIKQSLGSEFDKVSYAMGAGPMLVKDGEPFLTTQAEQFPDDIAVGRAPRTALGITKSGHILLVVVDGRQTTSIGMTLVELADFMQKLGAVEAMNFDGGGSSEMVVRDSVMNNPSDGQERSVGEALVLINR
;
A
#
# COMPACT_ATOMS: atom_id res chain seq x y z
N MET A 1 46.40 -44.31 -33.45
CA MET A 1 47.63 -43.50 -33.34
C MET A 1 47.57 -42.76 -32.00
N TYR A 2 48.47 -43.01 -31.05
CA TYR A 2 49.80 -42.36 -30.88
C TYR A 2 49.71 -40.84 -30.55
N LYS A 3 50.31 -40.29 -29.46
CA LYS A 3 50.98 -40.91 -28.28
C LYS A 3 51.28 -39.86 -27.16
N TYR A 4 50.91 -40.13 -25.90
CA TYR A 4 51.55 -39.69 -24.60
C TYR A 4 51.80 -38.18 -24.30
N LYS A 5 51.90 -37.66 -23.06
CA LYS A 5 51.92 -38.06 -21.60
C LYS A 5 51.09 -36.98 -20.81
N LYS A 6 50.92 -36.81 -19.48
CA LYS A 6 51.29 -37.38 -18.13
C LYS A 6 50.18 -36.79 -17.16
N ILE A 7 49.86 -37.17 -15.90
CA ILE A 7 50.41 -37.96 -14.76
C ILE A 7 51.60 -37.25 -14.05
N LEU A 8 51.49 -36.67 -12.84
CA LEU A 8 50.92 -37.13 -11.56
C LEU A 8 50.65 -35.90 -10.64
N ALA A 9 49.89 -36.05 -9.55
CA ALA A 9 49.73 -35.03 -8.49
C ALA A 9 50.50 -35.39 -7.20
N VAL A 10 51.07 -34.39 -6.51
CA VAL A 10 51.63 -34.48 -5.15
C VAL A 10 51.44 -33.13 -4.43
N PHE A 11 51.22 -33.14 -3.11
CA PHE A 11 51.12 -31.95 -2.24
C PHE A 11 52.44 -31.16 -2.16
N GLY A 12 52.35 -29.85 -1.94
CA GLY A 12 53.51 -28.98 -1.67
C GLY A 12 53.10 -27.70 -0.94
N LEU A 13 53.17 -27.70 0.38
CA LEU A 13 52.96 -26.51 1.22
C LEU A 13 54.13 -25.54 1.05
N LEU A 14 53.89 -24.28 0.69
CA LEU A 14 54.87 -23.21 0.80
C LEU A 14 54.21 -21.92 1.28
N LEU A 15 54.60 -21.42 2.45
CA LEU A 15 54.24 -20.07 2.89
C LEU A 15 55.04 -19.04 2.08
N PHE A 16 54.37 -18.02 1.58
CA PHE A 16 55.00 -16.74 1.25
C PHE A 16 54.36 -15.64 2.10
N LEU A 17 55.08 -15.18 3.14
CA LEU A 17 54.69 -13.97 3.85
C LEU A 17 54.93 -12.76 2.94
N LEU A 18 53.85 -12.18 2.43
CA LEU A 18 53.84 -10.82 1.92
C LEU A 18 53.17 -9.93 2.96
N SER A 19 53.99 -9.35 3.83
CA SER A 19 53.58 -8.37 4.84
C SER A 19 53.15 -7.05 4.18
N ARG A 20 51.94 -7.01 3.61
CA ARG A 20 51.27 -5.75 3.30
C ARG A 20 50.84 -5.11 4.61
N THR A 21 51.60 -4.13 5.07
CA THR A 21 51.20 -3.22 6.14
C THR A 21 49.98 -2.44 5.69
N VAL A 22 48.78 -2.93 6.02
CA VAL A 22 47.56 -2.13 5.96
C VAL A 22 47.74 -1.01 6.97
N PHE A 23 47.88 0.22 6.50
CA PHE A 23 47.65 1.38 7.34
C PHE A 23 46.17 1.37 7.70
N ALA A 24 45.85 0.91 8.90
CA ALA A 24 44.53 1.04 9.46
C ALA A 24 44.28 2.53 9.70
N SER A 25 43.68 3.19 8.72
CA SER A 25 42.98 4.45 8.93
C SER A 25 41.84 4.15 9.89
N SER A 26 42.06 4.47 11.18
CA SER A 26 41.04 4.32 12.21
C SER A 26 39.88 5.25 11.85
N ILE A 27 38.83 4.70 11.25
CA ILE A 27 37.52 5.34 11.21
C ILE A 27 37.17 5.67 12.66
N PRO A 28 36.80 6.92 13.00
CA PRO A 28 36.39 7.26 14.35
C PRO A 28 35.14 6.47 14.68
N VAL A 29 35.28 5.42 15.50
CA VAL A 29 34.13 4.64 15.95
C VAL A 29 33.29 5.55 16.83
N SER A 30 32.00 5.69 16.49
CA SER A 30 31.07 6.47 17.31
C SER A 30 31.09 5.94 18.74
N SER A 31 31.08 6.81 19.73
CA SER A 31 31.08 6.45 21.14
C SER A 31 29.90 7.07 21.86
N LEU A 32 29.23 6.27 22.70
CA LEU A 32 28.12 6.71 23.51
C LEU A 32 28.63 7.61 24.64
N GLN A 33 28.36 8.91 24.54
CA GLN A 33 28.73 9.89 25.56
C GLN A 33 27.74 9.86 26.73
N LYS A 34 26.44 9.69 26.44
CA LYS A 34 25.38 9.65 27.44
C LYS A 34 24.07 9.08 26.87
N LEU A 35 23.42 8.21 27.63
CA LEU A 35 22.04 7.80 27.38
C LEU A 35 21.07 8.67 28.19
N ARG A 36 19.97 9.10 27.57
CA ARG A 36 18.88 9.85 28.21
C ARG A 36 17.54 9.18 27.91
N PHE A 37 16.57 9.41 28.79
CA PHE A 37 15.18 9.01 28.62
C PHE A 37 14.26 10.12 29.12
N SER A 38 13.13 10.32 28.43
CA SER A 38 12.01 11.15 28.86
C SER A 38 10.69 10.56 28.37
N GLN A 39 9.59 10.78 29.09
CA GLN A 39 8.25 10.46 28.62
C GLN A 39 7.30 11.65 28.74
N THR A 40 6.34 11.72 27.83
CA THR A 40 5.27 12.71 27.76
C THR A 40 3.89 12.01 27.75
N SER A 41 2.82 12.74 27.42
CA SER A 41 1.53 12.19 27.01
C SER A 41 1.62 11.40 25.69
N ASP A 42 2.42 11.90 24.74
CA ASP A 42 2.40 11.47 23.33
C ASP A 42 3.52 10.50 22.95
N HIS A 43 4.61 10.41 23.73
CA HIS A 43 5.74 9.55 23.41
C HIS A 43 6.59 9.11 24.61
N VAL A 44 7.37 8.06 24.36
CA VAL A 44 8.57 7.66 25.11
C VAL A 44 9.77 7.96 24.23
N ARG A 45 10.65 8.86 24.67
CA ARG A 45 11.86 9.27 23.93
C ARG A 45 13.11 8.74 24.63
N ILE A 46 13.95 8.03 23.87
CA ILE A 46 15.30 7.59 24.26
C ILE A 46 16.29 8.39 23.40
N VAL A 47 17.35 8.94 23.99
CA VAL A 47 18.36 9.74 23.28
C VAL A 47 19.76 9.26 23.62
N PHE A 48 20.53 8.94 22.59
CA PHE A 48 21.95 8.64 22.66
C PHE A 48 22.71 9.92 22.27
N ASP A 49 23.30 10.62 23.23
CA ASP A 49 24.33 11.62 22.91
C ASP A 49 25.60 10.85 22.48
N VAL A 50 26.10 11.12 21.27
CA VAL A 50 27.18 10.33 20.64
C VAL A 50 28.28 11.25 20.09
N SER A 51 29.51 10.75 19.96
CA SER A 51 30.59 11.52 19.32
C SER A 51 30.27 11.84 17.85
N GLU A 52 29.89 10.81 17.09
CA GLU A 52 29.43 10.90 15.71
C GLU A 52 28.13 10.08 15.54
N ILE A 53 27.32 10.37 14.54
CA ILE A 53 26.08 9.60 14.30
C ILE A 53 26.47 8.21 13.78
N PRO A 54 26.09 7.11 14.47
CA PRO A 54 26.42 5.76 14.05
C PRO A 54 25.50 5.27 12.94
N ASP A 55 25.98 4.31 12.16
CA ASP A 55 25.10 3.41 11.38
C ASP A 55 24.26 2.55 12.34
N TYR A 56 23.03 2.22 11.93
CA TYR A 56 22.13 1.39 12.72
C TYR A 56 21.20 0.54 11.86
N ILE A 57 20.72 -0.57 12.43
CA ILE A 57 19.72 -1.47 11.83
C ILE A 57 18.61 -1.71 12.87
N ILE A 58 17.34 -1.61 12.44
CA ILE A 58 16.17 -1.83 13.29
C ILE A 58 15.54 -3.17 12.93
N ASP A 59 15.51 -4.10 13.88
CA ASP A 59 14.77 -5.35 13.80
C ASP A 59 13.50 -5.30 14.69
N ARG A 60 12.49 -6.10 14.35
CA ARG A 60 11.28 -6.30 15.16
C ARG A 60 11.03 -7.79 15.36
N THR A 61 10.83 -8.22 16.61
CA THR A 61 10.63 -9.62 16.96
C THR A 61 9.15 -10.05 16.88
N GLN A 62 8.88 -11.35 16.82
CA GLN A 62 7.51 -11.89 16.79
C GLN A 62 6.72 -11.63 18.09
N ASP A 63 7.40 -11.47 19.22
CA ASP A 63 6.82 -11.05 20.50
C ASP A 63 6.77 -9.52 20.68
N GLY A 64 7.01 -8.75 19.60
CA GLY A 64 6.80 -7.30 19.58
C GLY A 64 7.88 -6.48 20.27
N GLN A 65 9.11 -6.99 20.43
CA GLN A 65 10.25 -6.18 20.85
C GLN A 65 10.80 -5.40 19.66
N ILE A 66 11.27 -4.18 19.90
CA ILE A 66 12.05 -3.41 18.93
C ILE A 66 13.51 -3.53 19.32
N ILE A 67 14.34 -3.93 18.37
CA ILE A 67 15.78 -4.12 18.55
C ILE A 67 16.47 -3.13 17.61
N ILE A 68 17.37 -2.30 18.15
CA ILE A 68 18.19 -1.38 17.35
C ILE A 68 19.65 -1.76 17.57
N ASN A 69 20.27 -2.30 16.53
CA ASN A 69 21.70 -2.59 16.48
C ASN A 69 22.43 -1.31 16.08
N LEU A 70 23.48 -0.94 16.80
CA LEU A 70 24.19 0.33 16.72
C LEU A 70 25.68 0.10 16.51
N SER A 71 26.27 0.71 15.48
CA SER A 71 27.72 0.72 15.25
C SER A 71 28.41 1.75 16.16
N VAL A 72 28.44 1.44 17.46
CA VAL A 72 28.93 2.29 18.55
C VAL A 72 29.89 1.50 19.43
N ALA A 73 31.09 2.06 19.64
CA ALA A 73 32.12 1.55 20.54
C ALA A 73 31.53 1.32 21.95
N ALA A 74 31.64 0.08 22.40
CA ALA A 74 30.97 -0.39 23.61
C ALA A 74 31.94 -0.45 24.79
N ASP A 75 31.43 -0.16 25.99
CA ASP A 75 32.03 -0.68 27.22
C ASP A 75 31.43 -2.09 27.47
N PRO A 76 32.23 -3.17 27.46
CA PRO A 76 31.72 -4.54 27.68
C PRO A 76 31.08 -4.77 29.05
N ALA A 77 31.32 -3.90 30.04
CA ALA A 77 30.70 -3.98 31.37
C ALA A 77 29.39 -3.16 31.49
N ALA A 78 29.10 -2.24 30.57
CA ALA A 78 28.06 -1.22 30.73
C ALA A 78 26.63 -1.65 30.28
N MET A 79 26.11 -2.76 30.80
CA MET A 79 24.70 -3.10 30.61
C MET A 79 23.78 -2.12 31.34
N THR A 80 22.99 -1.35 30.59
CA THR A 80 22.03 -0.38 31.14
C THR A 80 20.60 -0.86 30.91
N THR A 81 19.89 -1.25 31.98
CA THR A 81 18.45 -1.57 31.92
C THR A 81 17.64 -0.48 32.61
N VAL A 82 16.65 0.09 31.92
CA VAL A 82 15.75 1.11 32.47
C VAL A 82 14.32 0.60 32.42
N GLN A 83 13.70 0.49 33.58
CA GLN A 83 12.28 0.21 33.74
C GLN A 83 11.47 1.50 33.48
N ILE A 84 10.54 1.46 32.54
CA ILE A 84 9.65 2.58 32.19
C ILE A 84 8.24 2.32 32.71
N ASN A 85 7.76 1.07 32.60
CA ASN A 85 6.49 0.56 33.12
C ASN A 85 5.22 1.36 32.79
N ASN A 86 5.24 2.18 31.75
CA ASN A 86 4.07 2.93 31.26
C ASN A 86 3.23 2.10 30.29
N ASP A 87 2.27 2.74 29.64
CA ASP A 87 1.18 2.07 28.91
C ASP A 87 1.64 1.32 27.65
N ILE A 88 2.76 1.73 27.05
CA ILE A 88 3.32 1.12 25.83
C ILE A 88 4.65 0.39 26.05
N VAL A 89 5.45 0.73 27.07
CA VAL A 89 6.81 0.21 27.26
C VAL A 89 6.99 -0.33 28.68
N ASN A 90 7.44 -1.59 28.79
CA ASN A 90 7.90 -2.18 30.04
C ASN A 90 9.27 -1.60 30.40
N SER A 91 10.26 -1.82 29.54
CA SER A 91 11.65 -1.44 29.77
C SER A 91 12.43 -1.38 28.47
N PHE A 92 13.52 -0.61 28.46
CA PHE A 92 14.60 -0.82 27.49
C PHE A 92 15.87 -1.33 28.18
N ARG A 93 16.69 -2.05 27.42
CA ARG A 93 18.01 -2.52 27.83
C ARG A 93 19.02 -2.27 26.72
N LEU A 94 20.07 -1.54 27.03
CA LEU A 94 21.26 -1.42 26.20
C LEU A 94 22.26 -2.51 26.57
N ILE A 95 22.73 -3.24 25.56
CA ILE A 95 23.63 -4.40 25.68
C ILE A 95 24.85 -4.16 24.78
N SER A 96 26.04 -4.50 25.25
CA SER A 96 27.25 -4.55 24.42
C SER A 96 27.31 -5.90 23.70
N VAL A 97 27.43 -5.92 22.37
CA VAL A 97 27.46 -7.14 21.55
C VAL A 97 28.90 -7.60 21.34
N ASP A 98 29.76 -6.65 20.97
CA ASP A 98 31.22 -6.76 20.93
C ASP A 98 31.83 -5.38 21.26
N GLU A 99 33.11 -5.15 20.98
CA GLU A 99 33.81 -3.88 21.28
C GLU A 99 33.34 -2.69 20.40
N LEU A 100 32.68 -2.95 19.26
CA LEU A 100 32.30 -1.98 18.24
C LEU A 100 30.78 -1.84 18.04
N HIS A 101 29.99 -2.76 18.60
CA HIS A 101 28.54 -2.78 18.43
C HIS A 101 27.78 -2.86 19.76
N GLN A 102 26.73 -2.05 19.87
CA GLN A 102 25.73 -2.13 20.95
C GLN A 102 24.34 -2.43 20.40
N GLN A 103 23.46 -2.95 21.24
CA GLN A 103 22.09 -3.28 20.91
C GLN A 103 21.13 -2.70 21.94
N LEU A 104 20.21 -1.83 21.51
CA LEU A 104 19.07 -1.40 22.31
C LEU A 104 17.91 -2.37 22.08
N VAL A 105 17.52 -3.09 23.14
CA VAL A 105 16.34 -3.95 23.14
C VAL A 105 15.22 -3.27 23.91
N ILE A 106 14.08 -3.03 23.26
CA ILE A 106 12.91 -2.34 23.81
C ILE A 106 11.76 -3.34 23.97
N SER A 107 11.38 -3.63 25.22
CA SER A 107 10.22 -4.48 25.54
C SER A 107 8.96 -3.63 25.63
N LEU A 108 8.03 -3.89 24.72
CA LEU A 108 6.73 -3.22 24.63
C LEU A 108 5.65 -3.95 25.46
N LYS A 109 4.55 -3.25 25.76
CA LYS A 109 3.29 -3.83 26.29
C LYS A 109 2.23 -4.07 25.20
N GLY A 110 2.42 -3.49 24.02
CA GLY A 110 1.52 -3.56 22.88
C GLY A 110 2.11 -2.80 21.68
N THR A 111 1.41 -2.82 20.55
CA THR A 111 1.91 -2.22 19.30
C THR A 111 2.03 -0.69 19.42
N THR A 112 3.23 -0.16 19.13
CA THR A 112 3.50 1.28 19.01
C THR A 112 4.27 1.57 17.72
N VAL A 113 4.10 2.79 17.20
CA VAL A 113 4.89 3.34 16.10
C VAL A 113 6.21 3.84 16.66
N SER A 114 7.32 3.55 15.96
CA SER A 114 8.66 3.95 16.38
C SER A 114 9.33 4.82 15.31
N GLU A 115 9.75 6.02 15.68
CA GLU A 115 10.51 6.92 14.81
C GLU A 115 11.96 6.99 15.30
N VAL A 116 12.91 6.81 14.39
CA VAL A 116 14.35 6.89 14.69
C VAL A 116 15.00 7.91 13.78
N PHE A 117 15.64 8.92 14.36
CA PHE A 117 16.21 10.04 13.63
C PHE A 117 17.43 10.63 14.33
N SER A 118 18.21 11.41 13.59
CA SER A 118 19.46 11.99 14.08
C SER A 118 19.38 13.50 14.17
N LEU A 119 19.89 14.07 15.26
CA LEU A 119 20.09 15.51 15.43
C LEU A 119 21.59 15.82 15.48
N LYS A 120 22.00 16.95 14.92
CA LYS A 120 23.34 17.50 15.08
C LYS A 120 23.35 18.57 16.18
N ASP A 121 24.54 19.04 16.54
CA ASP A 121 24.77 20.17 17.46
C ASP A 121 23.98 20.11 18.80
N PRO A 122 24.28 19.15 19.70
CA PRO A 122 25.25 18.07 19.57
C PRO A 122 24.70 16.85 18.81
N ASN A 123 25.60 15.99 18.35
CA ASN A 123 25.28 14.72 17.69
C ASN A 123 24.48 13.80 18.62
N ARG A 124 23.27 13.43 18.19
CA ARG A 124 22.33 12.58 18.92
C ARG A 124 21.62 11.62 17.97
N LEU A 125 21.50 10.36 18.35
CA LEU A 125 20.48 9.46 17.82
C LEU A 125 19.27 9.47 18.76
N VAL A 126 18.08 9.69 18.22
CA VAL A 126 16.81 9.77 18.95
C VAL A 126 15.91 8.63 18.52
N VAL A 127 15.29 7.97 19.50
CA VAL A 127 14.32 6.89 19.30
C VAL A 127 13.04 7.29 20.04
N ASP A 128 11.99 7.60 19.30
CA ASP A 128 10.66 7.89 19.81
C ASP A 128 9.73 6.71 19.63
N LEU A 129 8.94 6.42 20.65
CA LEU A 129 7.90 5.39 20.66
C LEU A 129 6.58 6.10 20.98
N ILE A 130 5.67 6.13 20.01
CA ILE A 130 4.46 6.95 20.07
C ILE A 130 3.44 6.31 21.03
N LYS A 131 3.02 7.06 22.04
CA LYS A 131 1.93 6.67 22.93
C LYS A 131 0.62 6.86 22.19
N ASN A 132 0.10 5.75 21.66
CA ASN A 132 -1.25 5.66 21.13
C ASN A 132 -2.26 5.81 22.30
N THR A 133 -2.50 7.05 22.75
CA THR A 133 -3.73 7.38 23.46
C THR A 133 -4.86 7.15 22.44
N PRO A 134 -5.74 6.15 22.64
CA PRO A 134 -6.65 5.75 21.56
C PRO A 134 -7.57 6.92 21.19
N ILE A 135 -7.63 7.27 19.91
CA ILE A 135 -8.42 8.42 19.42
C ILE A 135 -9.91 8.29 19.82
N HIS A 136 -10.38 7.06 20.05
CA HIS A 136 -11.73 6.82 20.52
C HIS A 136 -12.03 7.44 21.91
N ASN A 137 -11.03 7.56 22.79
CA ASN A 137 -11.18 8.15 24.13
C ASN A 137 -11.10 9.68 24.16
N ILE A 138 -10.69 10.32 23.05
CA ILE A 138 -10.63 11.78 22.94
C ILE A 138 -11.97 12.27 22.37
N PRO A 139 -12.78 13.05 23.11
CA PRO A 139 -13.99 13.64 22.56
C PRO A 139 -13.63 14.70 21.50
N PRO A 140 -14.46 14.88 20.46
CA PRO A 140 -14.28 15.98 19.52
C PRO A 140 -14.45 17.33 20.23
N VAL A 141 -13.62 18.30 19.89
CA VAL A 141 -13.76 19.71 20.30
C VAL A 141 -14.76 20.45 19.42
N GLY A 142 -15.08 19.90 18.24
CA GLY A 142 -16.22 20.29 17.41
C GLY A 142 -16.68 19.11 16.55
N GLN A 143 -17.99 18.94 16.43
CA GLN A 143 -18.62 18.04 15.47
C GLN A 143 -19.81 18.78 14.84
N ILE A 144 -19.97 18.68 13.53
CA ILE A 144 -21.08 19.29 12.78
C ILE A 144 -21.63 18.26 11.79
N ASP A 145 -22.84 17.78 12.05
CA ASP A 145 -23.57 16.86 11.17
C ASP A 145 -24.43 17.67 10.17
N THR A 146 -24.23 17.44 8.88
CA THR A 146 -24.88 18.17 7.77
C THR A 146 -25.65 17.19 6.88
N PRO A 147 -26.99 17.16 6.94
CA PRO A 147 -27.78 16.31 6.05
C PRO A 147 -27.65 16.75 4.58
N ILE A 148 -27.08 15.90 3.73
CA ILE A 148 -26.93 16.16 2.30
C ILE A 148 -28.19 15.73 1.54
N ALA A 149 -28.68 14.52 1.85
CA ALA A 149 -29.89 13.93 1.28
C ALA A 149 -30.53 12.94 2.28
N PRO A 150 -31.76 12.44 2.06
CA PRO A 150 -32.41 11.52 2.99
C PRO A 150 -31.64 10.19 3.12
N GLY A 151 -30.87 10.00 4.20
CA GLY A 151 -29.96 8.86 4.37
C GLY A 151 -28.54 9.09 3.82
N LEU A 152 -28.15 10.35 3.60
CA LEU A 152 -26.76 10.75 3.37
C LEU A 152 -26.42 11.93 4.27
N ILE A 153 -25.53 11.72 5.24
CA ILE A 153 -25.07 12.74 6.19
C ILE A 153 -23.58 12.97 5.96
N TYR A 154 -23.18 14.24 5.87
CA TYR A 154 -21.79 14.68 5.89
C TYR A 154 -21.47 15.23 7.28
N THR A 155 -20.48 14.68 7.97
CA THR A 155 -20.08 15.11 9.31
C THR A 155 -18.62 15.57 9.30
N THR A 156 -18.39 16.81 9.73
CA THR A 156 -17.05 17.33 10.07
C THR A 156 -16.76 17.05 11.53
N ILE A 157 -15.60 16.47 11.84
CA ILE A 157 -15.11 16.16 13.19
C ILE A 157 -13.74 16.82 13.40
N VAL A 158 -13.62 17.61 14.46
CA VAL A 158 -12.35 18.20 14.91
C VAL A 158 -12.00 17.67 16.29
N GLN A 159 -10.82 17.08 16.43
CA GLN A 159 -10.25 16.63 17.71
C GLN A 159 -8.96 17.38 18.03
N GLN A 160 -8.69 17.57 19.31
CA GLN A 160 -7.43 18.17 19.79
C GLN A 160 -6.63 17.11 20.55
N LEU A 161 -5.57 16.60 19.94
CA LEU A 161 -4.58 15.76 20.61
C LEU A 161 -3.49 16.68 21.22
N SER A 162 -2.75 16.19 22.20
CA SER A 162 -1.58 16.87 22.75
C SER A 162 -0.43 17.05 21.73
N SER A 163 -0.42 16.22 20.69
CA SER A 163 0.49 16.30 19.54
C SER A 163 0.00 17.25 18.42
N GLY A 164 -1.25 17.72 18.46
CA GLY A 164 -1.82 18.66 17.48
C GLY A 164 -3.31 18.43 17.17
N PRO A 165 -3.93 19.30 16.36
CA PRO A 165 -5.31 19.13 15.92
C PRO A 165 -5.45 18.03 14.85
N ILE A 166 -6.63 17.42 14.78
CA ILE A 166 -7.07 16.51 13.72
C ILE A 166 -8.38 17.04 13.15
N ALA A 167 -8.46 17.17 11.83
CA ALA A 167 -9.70 17.38 11.09
C ALA A 167 -10.02 16.14 10.24
N ALA A 168 -11.22 15.60 10.44
CA ALA A 168 -11.73 14.43 9.73
C ALA A 168 -13.15 14.69 9.23
N TYR A 169 -13.50 14.05 8.12
CA TYR A 169 -14.73 14.27 7.37
C TYR A 169 -15.32 12.92 7.02
N VAL A 170 -16.61 12.73 7.32
CA VAL A 170 -17.29 11.44 7.23
C VAL A 170 -18.54 11.60 6.39
N LEU A 171 -18.72 10.76 5.37
CA LEU A 171 -19.99 10.55 4.71
C LEU A 171 -20.59 9.22 5.18
N ASP A 172 -21.74 9.32 5.85
CA ASP A 172 -22.57 8.19 6.25
C ASP A 172 -23.71 8.03 5.23
N ALA A 173 -23.73 6.90 4.51
CA ALA A 173 -24.60 6.64 3.36
C ALA A 173 -25.39 5.32 3.50
N ASP A 174 -26.72 5.42 3.50
CA ASP A 174 -27.66 4.29 3.58
C ASP A 174 -27.68 3.45 2.28
N LEU A 175 -27.24 2.18 2.34
CA LEU A 175 -27.17 1.29 1.17
C LEU A 175 -28.53 0.85 0.62
N SER A 176 -29.65 1.13 1.29
CA SER A 176 -30.97 0.96 0.70
C SER A 176 -31.28 2.02 -0.38
N LYS A 177 -30.54 3.14 -0.37
CA LYS A 177 -30.74 4.30 -1.26
C LYS A 177 -29.54 4.64 -2.14
N PHE A 178 -28.33 4.34 -1.68
CA PHE A 178 -27.09 4.65 -2.38
C PHE A 178 -26.26 3.41 -2.71
N LYS A 179 -25.41 3.51 -3.74
CA LYS A 179 -24.39 2.52 -4.10
C LYS A 179 -23.11 3.24 -4.50
N LEU A 180 -22.00 2.56 -4.33
CA LEU A 180 -20.68 3.05 -4.75
C LEU A 180 -20.32 2.48 -6.13
N VAL A 181 -19.69 3.29 -6.97
CA VAL A 181 -19.10 2.87 -8.26
C VAL A 181 -17.68 3.45 -8.43
N PRO A 182 -16.70 2.66 -8.88
CA PRO A 182 -15.39 3.18 -9.27
C PRO A 182 -15.47 3.92 -10.61
N VAL A 183 -14.72 5.02 -10.71
CA VAL A 183 -14.56 5.83 -11.93
C VAL A 183 -13.06 6.06 -12.15
N LEU A 184 -12.58 5.82 -13.37
CA LEU A 184 -11.20 6.14 -13.79
C LEU A 184 -11.07 7.63 -14.09
N GLY A 185 -9.90 8.23 -13.81
CA GLY A 185 -9.64 9.65 -14.11
C GLY A 185 -9.93 10.01 -15.57
N ASN A 186 -9.27 9.33 -16.51
CA ASN A 186 -9.40 9.56 -17.95
C ASN A 186 -10.57 8.75 -18.59
N ASN A 187 -11.69 8.64 -17.87
CA ASN A 187 -12.89 7.86 -18.18
C ASN A 187 -13.24 7.86 -19.69
N PRO A 188 -13.34 6.70 -20.38
CA PRO A 188 -13.31 5.32 -19.86
C PRO A 188 -11.91 4.68 -19.82
N ASN A 189 -10.84 5.43 -20.00
CA ASN A 189 -9.48 4.91 -20.12
C ASN A 189 -8.66 5.15 -18.84
N ILE A 190 -7.58 4.40 -18.67
CA ILE A 190 -6.53 4.68 -17.69
C ILE A 190 -5.92 6.08 -17.94
N GLY A 191 -5.66 6.80 -16.84
CA GLY A 191 -5.12 8.16 -16.81
C GLY A 191 -5.49 8.87 -15.52
N LEU A 192 -5.02 10.11 -15.34
CA LEU A 192 -5.25 10.91 -14.13
C LEU A 192 -6.33 11.97 -14.34
N ASP A 193 -7.21 12.16 -13.36
CA ASP A 193 -8.07 13.35 -13.24
C ASP A 193 -8.41 13.63 -11.77
N LYS A 194 -9.06 14.76 -11.44
CA LYS A 194 -9.45 15.08 -10.05
C LYS A 194 -10.64 14.26 -9.57
N VAL A 195 -10.78 14.10 -8.25
CA VAL A 195 -11.95 13.42 -7.67
C VAL A 195 -13.24 14.21 -7.96
N LYS A 196 -13.15 15.55 -7.93
CA LYS A 196 -14.24 16.45 -8.32
C LYS A 196 -14.72 16.19 -9.75
N ASP A 197 -13.82 16.20 -10.72
CA ASP A 197 -14.17 16.03 -12.13
C ASP A 197 -14.70 14.61 -12.45
N MET A 198 -14.34 13.60 -11.64
CA MET A 198 -14.92 12.25 -11.69
C MET A 198 -16.32 12.10 -11.07
N GLU A 199 -16.73 12.99 -10.14
CA GLU A 199 -18.10 12.99 -9.59
C GLU A 199 -19.14 13.28 -10.69
N VAL A 200 -18.77 14.07 -11.71
CA VAL A 200 -19.67 14.73 -12.68
C VAL A 200 -20.23 13.81 -13.79
N ASN A 201 -20.28 12.50 -13.55
CA ASN A 201 -21.23 11.65 -14.26
C ASN A 201 -22.64 11.94 -13.67
N ASP A 202 -23.68 12.15 -14.50
CA ASP A 202 -25.01 12.72 -14.16
C ASP A 202 -25.80 12.10 -12.96
N SER A 203 -25.28 11.08 -12.28
CA SER A 203 -25.86 10.41 -11.12
C SER A 203 -25.09 10.59 -9.79
N GLY A 204 -23.93 11.27 -9.81
CA GLY A 204 -23.08 11.57 -8.66
C GLY A 204 -23.75 12.43 -7.58
N ILE A 205 -23.45 12.16 -6.31
CA ILE A 205 -23.82 13.02 -5.17
C ILE A 205 -22.68 13.23 -4.15
N ALA A 206 -21.68 12.34 -4.15
CA ALA A 206 -20.41 12.52 -3.48
C ALA A 206 -19.32 11.63 -4.11
N ALA A 207 -18.05 11.94 -3.88
CA ALA A 207 -16.92 11.10 -4.27
C ALA A 207 -15.76 11.20 -3.26
N VAL A 208 -14.91 10.17 -3.22
CA VAL A 208 -13.56 10.20 -2.60
C VAL A 208 -12.52 9.59 -3.55
N ASN A 209 -11.23 9.81 -3.31
CA ASN A 209 -10.18 9.11 -4.05
C ASN A 209 -10.17 7.59 -3.77
N GLY A 210 -9.73 6.80 -4.76
CA GLY A 210 -9.69 5.33 -4.70
C GLY A 210 -8.30 4.75 -4.44
N SER A 211 -7.93 3.78 -5.28
CA SER A 211 -6.71 2.97 -5.17
C SER A 211 -5.41 3.72 -5.44
N TYR A 212 -4.30 3.13 -4.97
CA TYR A 212 -2.93 3.56 -5.31
C TYR A 212 -2.70 3.51 -6.82
N PHE A 213 -1.93 4.47 -7.35
CA PHE A 213 -1.72 4.63 -8.78
C PHE A 213 -0.29 5.05 -9.13
N ALA A 214 0.18 4.71 -10.33
CA ALA A 214 1.43 5.16 -10.90
C ALA A 214 1.29 6.54 -11.58
N PRO A 215 2.37 7.29 -11.85
CA PRO A 215 2.30 8.66 -12.41
C PRO A 215 1.64 8.80 -13.80
N ASN A 216 1.30 7.69 -14.47
CA ASN A 216 0.52 7.62 -15.70
C ASN A 216 -0.99 7.41 -15.48
N GLY A 217 -1.43 7.20 -14.23
CA GLY A 217 -2.80 6.84 -13.84
C GLY A 217 -3.10 5.35 -13.78
N GLU A 218 -2.12 4.48 -14.01
CA GLU A 218 -2.28 3.02 -13.91
C GLU A 218 -2.44 2.57 -12.46
N ILE A 219 -3.45 1.74 -12.19
CA ILE A 219 -3.86 1.38 -10.82
C ILE A 219 -2.97 0.25 -10.28
N LEU A 220 -2.27 0.53 -9.19
CA LEU A 220 -1.31 -0.35 -8.50
C LEU A 220 -2.02 -1.30 -7.52
N GLY A 221 -3.07 -1.95 -8.00
CA GLY A 221 -3.97 -2.78 -7.22
C GLY A 221 -4.99 -3.49 -8.11
N LEU A 222 -5.96 -4.16 -7.48
CA LEU A 222 -7.12 -4.71 -8.19
C LEU A 222 -8.04 -3.57 -8.61
N LEU A 223 -8.49 -3.57 -9.87
CA LEU A 223 -9.67 -2.83 -10.28
C LEU A 223 -10.55 -3.71 -11.16
N LYS A 224 -11.84 -3.79 -10.86
CA LYS A 224 -12.88 -4.46 -11.64
C LYS A 224 -14.04 -3.49 -11.84
N ILE A 225 -14.49 -3.29 -13.09
CA ILE A 225 -15.57 -2.36 -13.45
C ILE A 225 -16.53 -3.07 -14.40
N ASN A 226 -17.84 -3.09 -14.06
CA ASN A 226 -18.89 -3.74 -14.85
C ASN A 226 -18.60 -5.23 -15.15
N ASN A 227 -17.99 -5.93 -14.19
CA ASN A 227 -17.46 -7.30 -14.23
C ASN A 227 -16.12 -7.49 -14.99
N ASP A 228 -15.69 -6.55 -15.83
CA ASP A 228 -14.37 -6.60 -16.47
C ASP A 228 -13.26 -6.28 -15.46
N ILE A 229 -12.16 -7.03 -15.48
CA ILE A 229 -10.95 -6.66 -14.71
C ILE A 229 -10.18 -5.60 -15.51
N VAL A 230 -9.88 -4.48 -14.86
CA VAL A 230 -9.18 -3.32 -15.43
C VAL A 230 -7.70 -3.34 -15.06
N SER A 231 -7.36 -3.68 -13.81
CA SER A 231 -5.99 -3.86 -13.33
C SER A 231 -5.91 -5.04 -12.35
N ILE A 232 -4.71 -5.58 -12.17
CA ILE A 232 -4.47 -6.75 -11.30
C ILE A 232 -3.47 -6.40 -10.19
N PRO A 233 -3.65 -6.95 -8.97
CA PRO A 233 -2.76 -6.66 -7.85
C PRO A 233 -1.45 -7.46 -7.96
N GLU A 234 -0.31 -6.79 -7.88
CA GLU A 234 1.01 -7.42 -7.74
C GLU A 234 1.15 -8.12 -6.37
N PHE A 235 0.78 -7.40 -5.31
CA PHE A 235 0.79 -7.90 -3.94
C PHE A 235 -0.61 -8.35 -3.51
N LYS A 236 -0.70 -9.41 -2.71
CA LYS A 236 -1.97 -9.86 -2.12
C LYS A 236 -2.46 -8.85 -1.07
N ARG A 237 -3.16 -7.80 -1.51
CA ARG A 237 -3.69 -6.70 -0.69
C ARG A 237 -5.20 -6.73 -0.57
N THR A 238 -5.72 -6.05 0.43
CA THR A 238 -7.14 -5.92 0.73
C THR A 238 -7.85 -5.11 -0.35
N ALA A 239 -8.97 -5.67 -0.79
CA ALA A 239 -9.91 -5.04 -1.70
C ALA A 239 -11.32 -5.04 -1.10
N VAL A 240 -12.11 -4.06 -1.53
CA VAL A 240 -13.57 -4.10 -1.45
C VAL A 240 -14.12 -4.66 -2.76
N GLY A 241 -15.16 -5.49 -2.67
CA GLY A 241 -15.92 -5.99 -3.82
C GLY A 241 -17.41 -5.69 -3.65
N ILE A 242 -18.07 -5.26 -4.72
CA ILE A 242 -19.48 -4.85 -4.72
C ILE A 242 -20.26 -5.72 -5.71
N THR A 243 -21.25 -6.46 -5.23
CA THR A 243 -22.15 -7.28 -6.06
C THR A 243 -23.20 -6.44 -6.79
N GLU A 244 -23.80 -7.01 -7.83
CA GLU A 244 -24.93 -6.41 -8.55
C GLU A 244 -26.13 -6.05 -7.64
N ASP A 245 -26.37 -6.83 -6.56
CA ASP A 245 -27.41 -6.55 -5.56
C ASP A 245 -26.98 -5.58 -4.43
N ASN A 246 -25.82 -4.92 -4.59
CA ASN A 246 -25.24 -3.90 -3.71
C ASN A 246 -24.82 -4.44 -2.32
N LYS A 247 -24.26 -5.65 -2.27
CA LYS A 247 -23.58 -6.19 -1.09
C LYS A 247 -22.08 -5.98 -1.21
N TYR A 248 -21.45 -5.77 -0.07
CA TYR A 248 -20.03 -5.49 0.04
C TYR A 248 -19.31 -6.68 0.66
N ILE A 249 -18.17 -7.06 0.07
CA ILE A 249 -17.22 -8.00 0.64
C ILE A 249 -15.87 -7.32 0.78
N PHE A 250 -15.17 -7.61 1.87
CA PHE A 250 -13.80 -7.13 2.11
C PHE A 250 -12.87 -8.34 2.21
N GLY A 251 -11.68 -8.24 1.63
CA GLY A 251 -10.70 -9.32 1.73
C GLY A 251 -9.50 -9.17 0.82
N GLN A 252 -8.46 -9.95 1.10
CA GLN A 252 -7.21 -9.93 0.37
C GLN A 252 -7.27 -10.77 -0.91
N VAL A 253 -7.07 -10.14 -2.07
CA VAL A 253 -7.29 -10.77 -3.38
C VAL A 253 -5.99 -11.16 -4.07
N CYS A 254 -6.02 -12.28 -4.79
CA CYS A 254 -5.01 -12.65 -5.79
C CYS A 254 -5.70 -12.84 -7.15
N TYR A 255 -5.06 -12.40 -8.23
CA TYR A 255 -5.50 -12.70 -9.59
C TYR A 255 -4.91 -14.03 -10.07
N GLN A 256 -5.71 -14.81 -10.81
CA GLN A 256 -5.27 -15.98 -11.57
C GLN A 256 -5.82 -15.90 -12.99
N GLY A 257 -4.94 -15.62 -13.95
CA GLY A 257 -5.29 -15.54 -15.37
C GLY A 257 -4.57 -16.60 -16.20
N THR A 258 -5.28 -17.26 -17.11
CA THR A 258 -4.72 -18.25 -18.02
C THR A 258 -5.31 -18.18 -19.42
N VAL A 259 -4.48 -18.51 -20.40
CA VAL A 259 -4.79 -18.69 -21.81
C VAL A 259 -4.49 -20.13 -22.17
N ARG A 260 -5.52 -20.92 -22.53
CA ARG A 260 -5.34 -22.28 -23.06
C ARG A 260 -5.47 -22.31 -24.58
N LEU A 261 -4.44 -22.83 -25.23
CA LEU A 261 -4.32 -22.91 -26.69
C LEU A 261 -4.96 -24.19 -27.27
N PRO A 262 -5.21 -24.27 -28.59
CA PRO A 262 -5.83 -25.43 -29.23
C PRO A 262 -5.07 -26.76 -29.08
N ASP A 263 -3.77 -26.72 -28.81
CA ASP A 263 -2.94 -27.90 -28.54
C ASP A 263 -3.01 -28.39 -27.07
N GLY A 264 -3.77 -27.70 -26.22
CA GLY A 264 -3.93 -27.99 -24.81
C GLY A 264 -2.88 -27.35 -23.90
N SER A 265 -1.87 -26.67 -24.44
CA SER A 265 -0.92 -25.88 -23.64
C SER A 265 -1.62 -24.71 -22.93
N VAL A 266 -1.06 -24.30 -21.79
CA VAL A 266 -1.62 -23.23 -20.94
C VAL A 266 -0.52 -22.23 -20.60
N LEU A 267 -0.78 -20.96 -20.87
CA LEU A 267 0.08 -19.83 -20.56
C LEU A 267 -0.58 -18.96 -19.47
N PRO A 268 0.17 -18.37 -18.53
CA PRO A 268 -0.37 -17.39 -17.60
C PRO A 268 -0.64 -16.06 -18.33
N ILE A 269 -1.66 -15.34 -17.87
CA ILE A 269 -1.83 -13.91 -18.15
C ILE A 269 -1.14 -13.19 -16.99
N SER A 270 -0.05 -12.47 -17.27
CA SER A 270 0.79 -11.81 -16.25
C SER A 270 0.53 -10.31 -16.11
N GLY A 271 -0.30 -9.73 -16.97
CA GLY A 271 -0.66 -8.32 -16.96
C GLY A 271 -2.05 -8.08 -17.54
N ILE A 272 -2.74 -7.04 -17.07
CA ILE A 272 -3.97 -6.51 -17.68
C ILE A 272 -3.83 -5.00 -17.81
N ASN A 273 -4.07 -4.46 -19.02
CA ASN A 273 -4.06 -3.02 -19.32
C ASN A 273 -2.80 -2.26 -18.84
N CYS A 274 -1.65 -2.93 -18.86
CA CYS A 274 -0.36 -2.41 -18.42
C CYS A 274 0.64 -2.39 -19.59
N GLU A 275 1.88 -1.94 -19.37
CA GLU A 275 2.94 -2.17 -20.35
C GLU A 275 3.22 -3.68 -20.53
N ARG A 276 3.56 -4.11 -21.75
CA ARG A 276 3.81 -5.52 -22.08
C ARG A 276 5.20 -5.97 -21.65
N ALA A 277 5.29 -6.56 -20.46
CA ALA A 277 6.51 -7.14 -19.93
C ALA A 277 7.08 -8.28 -20.80
N GLU A 278 8.41 -8.43 -20.80
CA GLU A 278 9.09 -9.47 -21.59
C GLU A 278 8.61 -10.88 -21.24
N ASN A 279 8.51 -11.73 -22.26
CA ASN A 279 8.20 -13.17 -22.13
C ASN A 279 6.80 -13.50 -21.53
N THR A 280 5.94 -12.50 -21.34
CA THR A 280 4.58 -12.65 -20.78
C THR A 280 3.48 -12.70 -21.84
N VAL A 281 2.25 -13.01 -21.40
CA VAL A 281 1.01 -12.60 -22.07
C VAL A 281 0.35 -11.49 -21.24
N THR A 282 0.10 -10.34 -21.86
CA THR A 282 -0.69 -9.23 -21.32
C THR A 282 -2.06 -9.22 -22.02
N LEU A 283 -3.13 -9.02 -21.26
CA LEU A 283 -4.48 -8.84 -21.80
C LEU A 283 -4.85 -7.35 -21.84
N TYR A 284 -5.38 -6.90 -22.97
CA TYR A 284 -5.91 -5.54 -23.13
C TYR A 284 -7.42 -5.58 -23.39
N ASN A 285 -8.18 -4.76 -22.69
CA ASN A 285 -9.59 -4.49 -22.94
C ASN A 285 -9.83 -2.97 -23.10
N SER A 286 -11.08 -2.56 -23.30
CA SER A 286 -11.42 -1.17 -23.66
C SER A 286 -11.04 -0.10 -22.63
N TYR A 287 -10.66 -0.47 -21.41
CA TYR A 287 -10.20 0.49 -20.39
C TYR A 287 -8.73 0.92 -20.55
N TYR A 288 -7.94 0.29 -21.44
CA TYR A 288 -6.55 0.73 -21.70
C TYR A 288 -6.44 1.92 -22.67
N GLY A 289 -7.35 2.01 -23.63
CA GLY A 289 -7.27 2.96 -24.73
C GLY A 289 -7.73 2.39 -26.07
N LYS A 290 -7.44 3.12 -27.15
CA LYS A 290 -7.85 2.78 -28.53
C LYS A 290 -6.98 1.70 -29.18
N SER A 291 -5.77 1.47 -28.67
CA SER A 291 -4.85 0.43 -29.14
C SER A 291 -3.87 0.02 -28.03
N THR A 292 -3.18 -1.10 -28.23
CA THR A 292 -2.25 -1.68 -27.25
C THR A 292 -0.91 -0.95 -27.14
N LYS A 293 -0.53 -0.11 -28.12
CA LYS A 293 0.71 0.66 -28.18
C LYS A 293 1.99 -0.19 -28.12
N THR A 294 1.91 -1.48 -28.47
CA THR A 294 3.02 -2.43 -28.29
C THR A 294 4.16 -2.24 -29.30
N ASN A 295 5.35 -2.74 -28.94
CA ASN A 295 6.55 -2.78 -29.79
C ASN A 295 6.61 -4.06 -30.65
N GLU A 296 7.60 -4.15 -31.54
CA GLU A 296 7.80 -5.26 -32.49
C GLU A 296 8.26 -6.60 -31.86
N TYR A 297 8.59 -6.64 -30.57
CA TYR A 297 9.18 -7.82 -29.90
C TYR A 297 8.16 -8.91 -29.49
N GLY A 298 6.97 -8.90 -30.09
CA GLY A 298 5.87 -9.77 -29.73
C GLY A 298 4.87 -9.99 -30.87
N LYS A 299 3.63 -10.33 -30.49
CA LYS A 299 2.45 -10.38 -31.38
C LYS A 299 1.19 -10.06 -30.61
N ASP A 300 0.25 -9.42 -31.29
CA ASP A 300 -1.06 -9.06 -30.76
C ASP A 300 -2.15 -9.91 -31.43
N TYR A 301 -2.86 -10.70 -30.63
CA TYR A 301 -3.95 -11.58 -31.05
C TYR A 301 -5.28 -10.93 -30.65
N VAL A 302 -5.97 -10.34 -31.61
CA VAL A 302 -7.28 -9.69 -31.39
C VAL A 302 -8.35 -10.77 -31.25
N MET A 303 -9.06 -10.77 -30.13
CA MET A 303 -10.02 -11.80 -29.76
C MET A 303 -11.47 -11.27 -29.79
N THR A 304 -12.39 -12.07 -30.29
CA THR A 304 -13.83 -11.78 -30.24
C THR A 304 -14.59 -13.09 -30.04
N ASN A 305 -15.49 -13.15 -29.07
CA ASN A 305 -16.29 -14.35 -28.74
C ASN A 305 -15.44 -15.63 -28.61
N GLY A 306 -14.30 -15.54 -27.92
CA GLY A 306 -13.35 -16.64 -27.69
C GLY A 306 -12.53 -17.08 -28.91
N LYS A 307 -12.53 -16.31 -30.02
CA LYS A 307 -11.81 -16.67 -31.25
C LYS A 307 -10.83 -15.60 -31.72
N VAL A 308 -9.70 -16.04 -32.29
CA VAL A 308 -8.71 -15.17 -32.93
C VAL A 308 -9.32 -14.53 -34.17
N ARG A 309 -9.50 -13.22 -34.15
CA ARG A 309 -10.07 -12.43 -35.26
C ARG A 309 -8.99 -11.81 -36.14
N ALA A 310 -7.86 -11.41 -35.56
CA ALA A 310 -6.68 -10.92 -36.28
C ALA A 310 -5.40 -11.26 -35.48
N ILE A 311 -4.27 -11.30 -36.18
CA ILE A 311 -2.93 -11.43 -35.58
C ILE A 311 -2.07 -10.33 -36.19
N LEU A 312 -1.55 -9.45 -35.34
CA LEU A 312 -0.69 -8.32 -35.73
C LEU A 312 0.70 -8.49 -35.13
N ALA A 313 1.71 -7.86 -35.73
CA ALA A 313 3.06 -7.83 -35.15
C ALA A 313 3.11 -6.99 -33.87
N GLN A 314 2.38 -5.87 -33.86
CA GLN A 314 2.31 -4.91 -32.76
C GLN A 314 1.08 -3.99 -32.91
N ASP A 315 0.84 -3.16 -31.90
CA ASP A 315 -0.16 -2.07 -31.82
C ASP A 315 -1.54 -2.42 -32.41
N ALA A 316 -2.20 -3.43 -31.84
CA ALA A 316 -3.54 -3.79 -32.26
C ALA A 316 -4.61 -2.80 -31.76
N PRO A 317 -5.63 -2.48 -32.59
CA PRO A 317 -6.76 -1.66 -32.18
C PRO A 317 -7.66 -2.42 -31.19
N ILE A 318 -8.01 -1.76 -30.09
CA ILE A 318 -8.90 -2.29 -29.06
C ILE A 318 -10.31 -1.76 -29.36
N ASN A 319 -11.26 -2.67 -29.57
CA ASN A 319 -12.65 -2.34 -29.85
C ASN A 319 -13.55 -2.80 -28.70
N PHE A 320 -14.67 -2.11 -28.46
CA PHE A 320 -15.65 -2.52 -27.47
C PHE A 320 -16.18 -3.94 -27.75
N GLY A 321 -16.30 -4.78 -26.72
CA GLY A 321 -16.65 -6.20 -26.87
C GLY A 321 -15.54 -7.08 -27.47
N SER A 322 -14.30 -6.58 -27.56
CA SER A 322 -13.11 -7.36 -27.92
C SER A 322 -12.03 -7.21 -26.86
N VAL A 323 -11.13 -8.20 -26.78
CA VAL A 323 -9.89 -8.10 -26.00
C VAL A 323 -8.71 -8.45 -26.90
N VAL A 324 -7.52 -7.95 -26.57
CA VAL A 324 -6.28 -8.34 -27.26
C VAL A 324 -5.42 -9.12 -26.27
N LEU A 325 -5.04 -10.34 -26.63
CA LEU A 325 -3.94 -11.04 -25.97
C LEU A 325 -2.65 -10.61 -26.68
N SER A 326 -1.76 -9.93 -25.98
CA SER A 326 -0.44 -9.56 -26.53
C SER A 326 0.64 -10.39 -25.85
N ALA A 327 1.43 -11.11 -26.65
CA ALA A 327 2.45 -12.02 -26.17
C ALA A 327 3.84 -11.54 -26.60
N HIS A 328 4.82 -11.65 -25.70
CA HIS A 328 6.22 -11.27 -25.94
C HIS A 328 7.14 -12.50 -25.90
N GLY A 329 8.26 -12.48 -26.63
CA GLY A 329 9.36 -13.44 -26.44
C GLY A 329 8.96 -14.92 -26.44
N THR A 330 9.23 -15.63 -25.35
CA THR A 330 8.88 -17.07 -25.22
C THR A 330 7.37 -17.34 -25.30
N ALA A 331 6.52 -16.46 -24.75
CA ALA A 331 5.07 -16.57 -24.89
C ALA A 331 4.61 -16.33 -26.34
N ALA A 332 5.23 -15.38 -27.04
CA ALA A 332 4.98 -15.16 -28.47
C ALA A 332 5.38 -16.37 -29.32
N ALA A 333 6.47 -17.06 -28.95
CA ALA A 333 6.90 -18.31 -29.58
C ALA A 333 5.93 -19.47 -29.29
N ALA A 334 5.44 -19.61 -28.05
CA ALA A 334 4.43 -20.62 -27.70
C ALA A 334 3.11 -20.41 -28.45
N MET A 335 2.66 -19.16 -28.60
CA MET A 335 1.45 -18.79 -29.35
C MET A 335 1.63 -18.79 -30.88
N SER A 336 2.84 -19.05 -31.40
CA SER A 336 3.17 -18.83 -32.82
C SER A 336 2.44 -19.74 -33.82
N SER A 337 1.84 -20.83 -33.35
CA SER A 337 1.07 -21.79 -34.16
C SER A 337 -0.33 -21.29 -34.54
N LEU A 338 -0.88 -20.34 -33.77
CA LEU A 338 -2.25 -19.82 -33.87
C LEU A 338 -2.58 -19.19 -35.23
N LYS A 339 -3.84 -19.30 -35.60
CA LYS A 339 -4.42 -18.83 -36.87
C LYS A 339 -5.72 -18.06 -36.61
N VAL A 340 -6.08 -17.17 -37.53
CA VAL A 340 -7.40 -16.52 -37.52
C VAL A 340 -8.49 -17.59 -37.66
N GLY A 341 -9.45 -17.58 -36.75
CA GLY A 341 -10.50 -18.59 -36.61
C GLY A 341 -10.29 -19.59 -35.47
N ASP A 342 -9.07 -19.74 -34.97
CA ASP A 342 -8.78 -20.61 -33.82
C ASP A 342 -9.52 -20.14 -32.57
N SER A 343 -9.91 -21.09 -31.72
CA SER A 343 -10.63 -20.83 -30.47
C SER A 343 -9.68 -20.95 -29.29
N ILE A 344 -9.72 -20.00 -28.37
CA ILE A 344 -8.83 -19.90 -27.22
C ILE A 344 -9.68 -19.79 -25.95
N ASP A 345 -9.35 -20.61 -24.96
CA ASP A 345 -10.02 -20.62 -23.66
C ASP A 345 -9.29 -19.68 -22.71
N ILE A 346 -9.81 -18.46 -22.57
CA ILE A 346 -9.34 -17.43 -21.62
C ILE A 346 -10.10 -17.63 -20.30
N LYS A 347 -9.36 -17.81 -19.20
CA LYS A 347 -9.93 -17.89 -17.85
C LYS A 347 -9.26 -16.89 -16.93
N GLN A 348 -10.08 -16.16 -16.18
CA GLN A 348 -9.68 -15.17 -15.18
C GLN A 348 -10.45 -15.47 -13.90
N SER A 349 -9.78 -15.42 -12.75
CA SER A 349 -10.40 -15.53 -11.43
C SER A 349 -9.70 -14.62 -10.41
N LEU A 350 -10.48 -14.16 -9.44
CA LEU A 350 -10.10 -13.41 -8.24
C LEU A 350 -10.38 -14.22 -6.96
N GLY A 351 -10.74 -15.51 -7.10
CA GLY A 351 -11.26 -16.36 -6.04
C GLY A 351 -12.78 -16.31 -5.93
N SER A 352 -13.37 -17.34 -5.31
CA SER A 352 -14.81 -17.67 -5.41
C SER A 352 -15.79 -16.57 -5.03
N GLU A 353 -15.38 -15.58 -4.24
CA GLU A 353 -16.23 -14.45 -3.83
C GLU A 353 -16.02 -13.22 -4.72
N PHE A 354 -14.77 -12.87 -5.06
CA PHE A 354 -14.47 -11.74 -5.94
C PHE A 354 -14.70 -12.05 -7.43
N ASP A 355 -14.91 -13.32 -7.80
CA ASP A 355 -15.48 -13.69 -9.10
C ASP A 355 -16.92 -13.18 -9.25
N LYS A 356 -17.71 -13.16 -8.16
CA LYS A 356 -19.14 -12.82 -8.14
C LYS A 356 -19.46 -11.31 -8.11
N VAL A 357 -18.47 -10.46 -7.81
CA VAL A 357 -18.68 -9.01 -7.68
C VAL A 357 -18.60 -8.30 -9.04
N SER A 358 -19.41 -7.27 -9.25
CA SER A 358 -19.43 -6.50 -10.50
C SER A 358 -18.48 -5.31 -10.47
N TYR A 359 -18.16 -4.80 -9.27
CA TYR A 359 -17.09 -3.84 -9.05
C TYR A 359 -16.13 -4.37 -7.99
N ALA A 360 -14.85 -4.03 -8.08
CA ALA A 360 -13.88 -4.29 -7.02
C ALA A 360 -12.72 -3.29 -7.08
N MET A 361 -12.21 -2.90 -5.92
CA MET A 361 -11.10 -1.94 -5.78
C MET A 361 -10.13 -2.43 -4.71
N GLY A 362 -8.86 -2.58 -5.07
CA GLY A 362 -7.78 -3.04 -4.21
C GLY A 362 -6.85 -1.91 -3.83
N ALA A 363 -6.75 -1.64 -2.53
CA ALA A 363 -5.79 -0.70 -1.96
C ALA A 363 -5.25 -1.32 -0.67
N GLY A 364 -5.86 -1.01 0.47
CA GLY A 364 -5.50 -1.55 1.78
C GLY A 364 -4.56 -0.61 2.57
N PRO A 365 -4.07 -1.07 3.73
CA PRO A 365 -4.40 -2.35 4.36
C PRO A 365 -5.84 -2.40 4.89
N MET A 366 -6.24 -3.56 5.39
CA MET A 366 -7.41 -3.69 6.26
C MET A 366 -7.17 -2.86 7.54
N LEU A 367 -8.25 -2.29 8.08
CA LEU A 367 -8.25 -1.45 9.27
C LEU A 367 -9.09 -2.07 10.40
N VAL A 368 -10.31 -2.51 10.09
CA VAL A 368 -11.28 -3.07 11.04
C VAL A 368 -11.86 -4.33 10.43
N LYS A 369 -12.04 -5.39 11.21
CA LYS A 369 -12.66 -6.65 10.79
C LYS A 369 -13.47 -7.26 11.93
N ASP A 370 -14.62 -7.86 11.60
CA ASP A 370 -15.57 -8.47 12.55
C ASP A 370 -16.00 -7.49 13.70
N GLY A 371 -15.80 -6.18 13.51
CA GLY A 371 -16.03 -5.13 14.51
C GLY A 371 -14.83 -4.70 15.36
N GLU A 372 -13.62 -5.24 15.14
CA GLU A 372 -12.41 -4.95 15.92
C GLU A 372 -11.22 -4.45 15.05
N PRO A 373 -10.27 -3.66 15.58
CA PRO A 373 -9.11 -3.18 14.81
C PRO A 373 -8.23 -4.35 14.34
N PHE A 374 -8.02 -4.44 13.04
CA PHE A 374 -7.35 -5.56 12.37
C PHE A 374 -6.42 -5.08 11.26
N LEU A 375 -5.31 -4.45 11.66
CA LEU A 375 -4.31 -3.93 10.72
C LEU A 375 -3.50 -5.05 10.06
N THR A 376 -3.62 -5.18 8.75
CA THR A 376 -2.90 -6.19 7.94
C THR A 376 -1.62 -5.66 7.28
N THR A 377 -1.18 -4.44 7.61
CA THR A 377 -0.10 -3.67 6.97
C THR A 377 1.16 -4.49 6.61
N GLN A 378 1.67 -5.29 7.55
CA GLN A 378 2.85 -6.14 7.33
C GLN A 378 2.56 -7.34 6.41
N ALA A 379 1.40 -7.99 6.57
CA ALA A 379 1.00 -9.13 5.75
C ALA A 379 0.73 -8.73 4.29
N GLU A 380 0.34 -7.47 4.07
CA GLU A 380 0.06 -6.87 2.76
C GLU A 380 1.27 -6.14 2.15
N GLN A 381 2.44 -6.27 2.79
CA GLN A 381 3.72 -5.73 2.33
C GLN A 381 3.61 -4.24 1.97
N PHE A 382 3.06 -3.45 2.89
CA PHE A 382 3.08 -2.00 2.77
C PHE A 382 4.44 -1.42 3.21
N PRO A 383 5.04 -0.51 2.42
CA PRO A 383 6.27 0.17 2.80
C PRO A 383 6.02 1.21 3.91
N ASP A 384 7.10 1.60 4.60
CA ASP A 384 7.03 2.44 5.80
C ASP A 384 6.42 3.83 5.54
N ASP A 385 6.55 4.42 4.35
CA ASP A 385 5.93 5.71 4.00
C ASP A 385 4.39 5.68 4.00
N ILE A 386 3.80 4.49 3.86
CA ILE A 386 2.36 4.24 4.04
C ILE A 386 2.07 3.73 5.47
N ALA A 387 2.90 2.81 5.96
CA ALA A 387 2.67 2.03 7.18
C ALA A 387 2.95 2.79 8.49
N VAL A 388 3.90 3.73 8.46
CA VAL A 388 4.46 4.43 9.62
C VAL A 388 4.07 5.91 9.59
N GLY A 389 3.97 6.53 10.77
CA GLY A 389 3.74 7.97 10.90
C GLY A 389 2.33 8.45 10.55
N ARG A 390 2.13 9.77 10.75
CA ARG A 390 0.87 10.47 10.46
C ARG A 390 0.83 10.95 9.01
N ALA A 391 -0.32 10.77 8.37
CA ALA A 391 -0.57 11.32 7.04
C ALA A 391 -2.04 11.78 6.94
N PRO A 392 -2.39 12.59 5.93
CA PRO A 392 -3.75 12.57 5.40
C PRO A 392 -4.10 11.14 4.95
N ARG A 393 -5.35 10.72 5.18
CA ARG A 393 -5.82 9.35 4.92
C ARG A 393 -7.21 9.36 4.30
N THR A 394 -7.48 8.39 3.44
CA THR A 394 -8.84 8.06 2.98
C THR A 394 -9.15 6.62 3.38
N ALA A 395 -10.38 6.35 3.83
CA ALA A 395 -10.83 5.03 4.26
C ALA A 395 -12.29 4.77 3.87
N LEU A 396 -12.62 3.50 3.77
CA LEU A 396 -13.96 2.98 3.52
C LEU A 396 -14.30 1.92 4.57
N GLY A 397 -15.51 1.99 5.12
CA GLY A 397 -16.06 0.93 5.96
C GLY A 397 -17.55 0.71 5.71
N ILE A 398 -18.05 -0.41 6.23
CA ILE A 398 -19.48 -0.73 6.26
C ILE A 398 -19.92 -0.98 7.71
N THR A 399 -21.09 -0.45 8.09
CA THR A 399 -21.66 -0.64 9.43
C THR A 399 -22.59 -1.85 9.50
N LYS A 400 -22.86 -2.32 10.72
CA LYS A 400 -23.83 -3.40 10.96
C LYS A 400 -25.28 -3.02 10.58
N SER A 401 -25.60 -1.73 10.43
CA SER A 401 -26.92 -1.27 9.97
C SER A 401 -27.04 -1.25 8.43
N GLY A 402 -25.98 -1.58 7.68
CA GLY A 402 -25.98 -1.50 6.22
C GLY A 402 -25.76 -0.08 5.70
N HIS A 403 -24.97 0.72 6.40
CA HIS A 403 -24.50 2.01 5.92
C HIS A 403 -23.04 1.92 5.48
N ILE A 404 -22.66 2.72 4.50
CA ILE A 404 -21.26 2.95 4.11
C ILE A 404 -20.74 4.18 4.83
N LEU A 405 -19.48 4.08 5.27
CA LEU A 405 -18.69 5.18 5.80
C LEU A 405 -17.55 5.46 4.82
N LEU A 406 -17.60 6.61 4.13
CA LEU A 406 -16.42 7.16 3.45
C LEU A 406 -15.79 8.19 4.40
N VAL A 407 -14.50 8.06 4.66
CA VAL A 407 -13.78 8.92 5.61
C VAL A 407 -12.55 9.51 4.95
N VAL A 408 -12.39 10.83 5.04
CA VAL A 408 -11.16 11.54 4.69
C VAL A 408 -10.65 12.27 5.91
N VAL A 409 -9.33 12.25 6.12
CA VAL A 409 -8.65 12.93 7.23
C VAL A 409 -7.58 13.83 6.64
N ASP A 410 -7.63 15.14 6.94
CA ASP A 410 -6.58 16.07 6.52
C ASP A 410 -5.29 15.81 7.30
N GLY A 411 -4.14 16.18 6.73
CA GLY A 411 -2.85 16.02 7.37
C GLY A 411 -1.77 16.90 6.75
N ARG A 412 -0.56 16.82 7.31
CA ARG A 412 0.63 17.62 6.93
C ARG A 412 0.44 19.14 7.06
N GLN A 413 -0.52 19.58 7.88
CA GLN A 413 -0.93 20.97 8.02
C GLN A 413 -0.93 21.42 9.50
N THR A 414 -0.91 22.72 9.75
CA THR A 414 -1.07 23.27 11.11
C THR A 414 -2.50 23.13 11.65
N THR A 415 -3.48 22.95 10.76
CA THR A 415 -4.91 22.72 11.03
C THR A 415 -5.25 21.23 11.24
N SER A 416 -4.48 20.31 10.67
CA SER A 416 -4.58 18.87 10.94
C SER A 416 -3.24 18.17 10.75
N ILE A 417 -2.81 17.41 11.77
CA ILE A 417 -1.56 16.64 11.73
C ILE A 417 -1.71 15.29 11.00
N GLY A 418 -2.94 14.81 10.78
CA GLY A 418 -3.24 13.53 10.16
C GLY A 418 -3.13 12.32 11.10
N MET A 419 -3.61 11.16 10.65
CA MET A 419 -3.65 9.93 11.44
C MET A 419 -2.59 8.91 11.00
N THR A 420 -2.09 8.14 11.97
CA THR A 420 -1.50 6.82 11.73
C THR A 420 -2.59 5.82 11.30
N LEU A 421 -2.20 4.69 10.69
CA LEU A 421 -3.17 3.63 10.36
C LEU A 421 -3.86 3.03 11.61
N VAL A 422 -3.20 3.05 12.77
CA VAL A 422 -3.78 2.54 14.03
C VAL A 422 -4.89 3.46 14.51
N GLU A 423 -4.62 4.77 14.54
CA GLU A 423 -5.63 5.79 14.89
C GLU A 423 -6.82 5.79 13.91
N LEU A 424 -6.55 5.57 12.62
CA LEU A 424 -7.59 5.46 11.59
C LEU A 424 -8.46 4.21 11.82
N ALA A 425 -7.89 3.07 12.20
CA ALA A 425 -8.64 1.88 12.57
C ALA A 425 -9.53 2.10 13.82
N ASP A 426 -8.97 2.66 14.89
CA ASP A 426 -9.72 3.07 16.10
C ASP A 426 -10.88 4.02 15.76
N PHE A 427 -10.65 4.95 14.82
CA PHE A 427 -11.65 5.93 14.38
C PHE A 427 -12.77 5.27 13.57
N MET A 428 -12.43 4.40 12.60
CA MET A 428 -13.42 3.63 11.83
C MET A 428 -14.24 2.70 12.73
N GLN A 429 -13.63 2.05 13.73
CA GLN A 429 -14.35 1.26 14.73
C GLN A 429 -15.33 2.12 15.54
N LYS A 430 -14.90 3.31 16.01
CA LYS A 430 -15.75 4.25 16.76
C LYS A 430 -16.93 4.79 15.94
N LEU A 431 -16.78 4.91 14.62
CA LEU A 431 -17.89 5.24 13.71
C LEU A 431 -18.86 4.06 13.47
N GLY A 432 -18.57 2.87 14.01
CA GLY A 432 -19.45 1.70 13.93
C GLY A 432 -19.21 0.81 12.69
N ALA A 433 -18.05 0.93 12.03
CA ALA A 433 -17.64 0.00 10.99
C ALA A 433 -17.44 -1.42 11.56
N VAL A 434 -17.94 -2.43 10.87
CA VAL A 434 -17.64 -3.85 11.16
C VAL A 434 -16.52 -4.39 10.27
N GLU A 435 -16.47 -3.95 9.02
CA GLU A 435 -15.31 -4.11 8.13
C GLU A 435 -14.89 -2.71 7.66
N ALA A 436 -13.58 -2.44 7.60
CA ALA A 436 -13.02 -1.22 7.02
C ALA A 436 -11.62 -1.43 6.44
N MET A 437 -11.27 -0.65 5.41
CA MET A 437 -9.97 -0.64 4.75
C MET A 437 -9.50 0.79 4.43
N ASN A 438 -8.19 0.95 4.27
CA ASN A 438 -7.53 2.18 3.84
C ASN A 438 -7.45 2.28 2.30
N PHE A 439 -7.49 3.50 1.77
CA PHE A 439 -7.28 3.87 0.36
C PHE A 439 -5.99 4.69 0.19
N ASP A 440 -5.69 5.19 -1.02
CA ASP A 440 -4.54 6.10 -1.17
C ASP A 440 -4.71 7.36 -0.29
N GLY A 441 -3.59 7.92 0.15
CA GLY A 441 -3.53 8.97 1.16
C GLY A 441 -2.64 10.15 0.75
N GLY A 442 -2.17 10.91 1.74
CA GLY A 442 -1.37 12.09 1.46
C GLY A 442 -2.15 13.11 0.64
N GLY A 443 -1.51 13.74 -0.34
CA GLY A 443 -2.16 14.73 -1.22
C GLY A 443 -3.27 14.17 -2.12
N SER A 444 -3.41 12.84 -2.21
CA SER A 444 -4.53 12.20 -2.90
C SER A 444 -5.82 12.22 -2.07
N SER A 445 -5.74 12.50 -0.76
CA SER A 445 -6.89 12.39 0.16
C SER A 445 -7.88 13.53 -0.06
N GLU A 446 -8.98 13.23 -0.74
CA GLU A 446 -9.95 14.22 -1.20
C GLU A 446 -11.38 13.68 -1.06
N MET A 447 -12.29 14.52 -0.53
CA MET A 447 -13.72 14.26 -0.47
C MET A 447 -14.47 15.38 -1.20
N VAL A 448 -15.40 15.00 -2.07
CA VAL A 448 -16.24 15.92 -2.83
C VAL A 448 -17.71 15.59 -2.59
N VAL A 449 -18.55 16.61 -2.45
CA VAL A 449 -20.01 16.47 -2.35
C VAL A 449 -20.65 17.56 -3.21
N ARG A 450 -21.38 17.16 -4.27
CA ARG A 450 -22.06 18.08 -5.20
C ARG A 450 -21.12 19.16 -5.75
N ASP A 451 -20.09 18.74 -6.49
CA ASP A 451 -19.09 19.61 -7.12
C ASP A 451 -18.22 20.40 -6.11
N SER A 452 -18.39 20.21 -4.80
CA SER A 452 -17.69 20.96 -3.75
C SER A 452 -16.67 20.09 -3.02
N VAL A 453 -15.39 20.44 -3.08
CA VAL A 453 -14.34 19.82 -2.25
C VAL A 453 -14.59 20.18 -0.78
N MET A 454 -14.62 19.17 0.08
CA MET A 454 -15.12 19.27 1.46
C MET A 454 -14.01 19.33 2.52
N ASN A 455 -12.83 18.81 2.20
CA ASN A 455 -11.62 18.83 3.04
C ASN A 455 -10.57 19.84 2.50
N ASN A 456 -9.36 19.86 3.08
CA ASN A 456 -8.27 20.71 2.58
C ASN A 456 -7.07 19.87 2.06
N PRO A 457 -7.01 19.55 0.75
CA PRO A 457 -5.97 18.72 0.15
C PRO A 457 -4.53 19.14 0.54
N SER A 458 -3.71 18.18 0.96
CA SER A 458 -2.41 18.48 1.61
C SER A 458 -1.36 19.12 0.70
N ASP A 459 -1.57 19.07 -0.61
CA ASP A 459 -0.67 19.65 -1.61
C ASP A 459 -1.02 21.13 -1.90
N GLY A 460 -2.01 21.69 -1.19
CA GLY A 460 -2.49 23.08 -1.35
C GLY A 460 -3.49 23.29 -2.50
N GLN A 461 -3.77 22.23 -3.25
CA GLN A 461 -4.74 22.15 -4.34
C GLN A 461 -5.17 20.69 -4.53
N GLU A 462 -6.26 20.47 -5.25
CA GLU A 462 -6.71 19.13 -5.66
C GLU A 462 -5.61 18.39 -6.44
N ARG A 463 -5.47 17.08 -6.19
CA ARG A 463 -4.51 16.22 -6.89
C ARG A 463 -5.25 15.35 -7.91
N SER A 464 -4.74 15.27 -9.13
CA SER A 464 -5.23 14.29 -10.10
C SER A 464 -4.79 12.88 -9.72
N VAL A 465 -5.75 11.96 -9.60
CA VAL A 465 -5.59 10.56 -9.18
C VAL A 465 -6.06 9.61 -10.28
N GLY A 466 -5.65 8.33 -10.23
CA GLY A 466 -6.05 7.34 -11.24
C GLY A 466 -7.51 6.89 -11.15
N GLU A 467 -8.09 6.94 -9.95
CA GLU A 467 -9.45 6.47 -9.65
C GLU A 467 -10.11 7.30 -8.55
N ALA A 468 -11.41 7.55 -8.70
CA ALA A 468 -12.32 7.97 -7.64
C ALA A 468 -13.40 6.93 -7.38
N LEU A 469 -13.89 6.90 -6.14
CA LEU A 469 -15.03 6.12 -5.70
C LEU A 469 -16.24 7.03 -5.54
N VAL A 470 -17.17 6.95 -6.48
CA VAL A 470 -18.34 7.84 -6.57
C VAL A 470 -19.56 7.19 -5.93
N LEU A 471 -20.22 7.92 -5.04
CA LEU A 471 -21.52 7.56 -4.47
C LEU A 471 -22.62 8.04 -5.42
N ILE A 472 -23.50 7.13 -5.83
CA ILE A 472 -24.66 7.42 -6.68
C ILE A 472 -25.95 6.87 -6.08
N ASN A 473 -27.08 7.44 -6.50
CA ASN A 473 -28.41 6.94 -6.14
C ASN A 473 -28.66 5.53 -6.73
N ARG A 474 -29.51 4.73 -6.07
CA ARG A 474 -29.90 3.38 -6.52
C ARG A 474 -31.07 3.36 -7.50
#